data_AF-A0A537DZF2-F1
#
_entry.id   AF-A0A537DZF2-F1
#
_cell.length_a   1.000
_cell.length_b   1.000
_cell.length_c   1.000
_cell.angle_alpha   90.00
_cell.angle_beta   90.00
_cell.angle_gamma   90.00
#
_symmetry.space_group_name_H-M   'P 1'
#
loop_
_entity.id
_entity.type
_entity.pdbx_description
1 polymer ?
#
loop_
_entity_poly.entity_id
_entity_poly.type
_entity_poly.pdbx_seq_one_letter_code
_entity_poly.pdbx_strand_id
1 'polypeptide(L)'
;MSALDQEQRKRHELFTKDLLEKNLEIRELPDGYGFRFPNDSLLSTALSEWATLEQLCCPFLTLTLELHRNQGPTWLKLTGENGVKEFLRAELGI
;
A
#
# COMPACT_ATOMS: atom_id res chain seq x y z
N MET A 1 10.66 19.50 3.16
CA MET A 1 11.49 18.78 2.19
C MET A 1 10.84 17.43 2.00
N SER A 2 10.27 17.14 0.84
CA SER A 2 9.66 15.83 0.55
C SER A 2 10.79 14.86 0.25
N ALA A 3 10.79 13.68 0.88
CA ALA A 3 11.78 12.62 0.66
C ALA A 3 11.80 12.13 -0.80
N LEU A 4 10.68 12.28 -1.50
CA LEU A 4 10.52 11.89 -2.91
C LEU A 4 10.88 13.05 -3.86
N ASP A 5 11.65 12.72 -4.90
CA ASP A 5 11.88 13.60 -6.04
C ASP A 5 10.59 13.82 -6.88
N GLN A 6 10.67 14.65 -7.91
CA GLN A 6 9.50 15.07 -8.68
C GLN A 6 8.92 13.93 -9.54
N GLU A 7 9.75 13.00 -9.99
CA GLU A 7 9.34 11.82 -10.76
C GLU A 7 8.77 10.75 -9.83
N GLN A 8 9.44 10.52 -8.69
CA GLN A 8 8.96 9.62 -7.63
C GLN A 8 7.59 10.03 -7.10
N ARG A 9 7.34 11.33 -6.91
CA ARG A 9 6.01 11.84 -6.52
C ARG A 9 4.94 11.57 -7.56
N LYS A 10 5.22 11.79 -8.84
CA LYS A 10 4.24 11.49 -9.90
C LYS A 10 3.88 10.01 -9.93
N ARG A 11 4.89 9.12 -9.81
CA ARG A 11 4.64 7.68 -9.73
C ARG A 11 3.83 7.33 -8.49
N HIS A 12 4.20 7.87 -7.33
CA HIS A 12 3.49 7.68 -6.07
C HIS A 12 2.02 8.10 -6.13
N GLU A 13 1.72 9.30 -6.64
CA GLU A 13 0.34 9.80 -6.79
C GLU A 13 -0.51 8.98 -7.75
N LEU A 14 0.07 8.57 -8.89
CA LEU A 14 -0.59 7.68 -9.86
C LEU A 14 -0.90 6.32 -9.23
N PHE A 15 0.05 5.78 -8.47
CA PHE A 15 -0.11 4.50 -7.81
C PHE A 15 -1.14 4.53 -6.69
N THR A 16 -1.15 5.56 -5.84
CA THR A 16 -2.10 5.64 -4.73
C THR A 16 -3.55 5.65 -5.24
N LYS A 17 -3.83 6.31 -6.36
CA LYS A 17 -5.17 6.26 -7.00
C LYS A 17 -5.47 4.89 -7.61
N ASP A 18 -4.54 4.36 -8.40
CA ASP A 18 -4.72 3.06 -9.08
C ASP A 18 -4.88 1.90 -8.08
N LEU A 19 -4.18 1.97 -6.93
CA LEU A 19 -4.20 1.00 -5.84
C LEU A 19 -5.55 0.99 -5.10
N LEU A 20 -6.16 2.16 -4.91
CA LEU A 20 -7.51 2.30 -4.33
C LEU A 20 -8.64 1.96 -5.31
N GLU A 21 -8.40 1.97 -6.62
CA GLU A 21 -9.40 1.55 -7.61
C GLU A 21 -9.35 0.04 -7.89
N LYS A 22 -8.15 -0.56 -7.79
CA LYS A 22 -7.93 -1.98 -8.11
C LYS A 22 -8.07 -2.92 -6.93
N ASN A 23 -8.16 -2.42 -5.71
CA ASN A 23 -8.36 -3.28 -4.55
C ASN A 23 -9.76 -3.88 -4.56
N LEU A 24 -9.83 -5.19 -4.34
CA LEU A 24 -11.07 -5.96 -4.32
C LEU A 24 -11.72 -5.96 -2.94
N GLU A 25 -10.94 -5.65 -1.90
CA GLU A 25 -11.38 -5.66 -0.50
C GLU A 25 -10.42 -4.82 0.34
N ILE A 26 -10.97 -4.07 1.29
CA ILE A 26 -10.24 -3.46 2.39
C ILE A 26 -10.59 -4.22 3.66
N ARG A 27 -9.57 -4.63 4.39
CA ARG A 27 -9.71 -5.32 5.67
C ARG A 27 -9.03 -4.51 6.76
N GLU A 28 -9.80 -4.11 7.77
CA GLU A 28 -9.21 -3.54 8.99
C GLU A 28 -8.43 -4.61 9.74
N LEU A 29 -7.21 -4.28 10.15
CA LEU A 29 -6.33 -5.09 10.98
C LEU A 29 -6.20 -4.45 12.38
N PRO A 30 -5.74 -5.17 13.41
CA PRO A 30 -5.56 -4.61 14.75
C PRO A 30 -4.68 -3.35 14.76
N ASP A 31 -3.67 -3.33 13.90
CA ASP A 31 -2.56 -2.39 13.83
C ASP A 31 -2.47 -1.67 12.46
N GLY A 32 -3.52 -1.72 11.64
CA GLY A 32 -3.49 -1.12 10.30
C GLY A 32 -4.61 -1.57 9.37
N TYR A 33 -4.32 -1.61 8.07
CA TYR A 33 -5.22 -2.05 7.02
C TYR A 33 -4.55 -3.01 6.04
N GLY A 34 -5.32 -3.97 5.54
CA GLY A 34 -4.95 -4.86 4.46
C GLY A 34 -5.80 -4.58 3.22
N PHE A 35 -5.16 -4.54 2.05
CA PHE A 35 -5.78 -4.36 0.75
C PHE A 35 -5.60 -5.63 -0.05
N ARG A 36 -6.71 -6.22 -0.52
CA ARG A 36 -6.70 -7.43 -1.33
C ARG A 36 -6.70 -7.07 -2.81
N PHE A 37 -5.84 -7.73 -3.57
CA PHE A 37 -5.71 -7.57 -5.01
C PHE A 37 -5.91 -8.92 -5.72
N PRO A 38 -6.30 -8.91 -7.02
CA PRO A 38 -6.25 -10.12 -7.83
C PRO A 38 -4.81 -10.64 -7.93
N ASN A 39 -4.67 -11.93 -8.23
CA ASN A 39 -3.36 -12.47 -8.58
C ASN A 39 -3.00 -12.00 -10.00
N ASP A 40 -2.21 -10.95 -10.07
CA ASP A 40 -1.70 -10.38 -11.30
C ASP A 40 -0.22 -10.03 -11.11
N SER A 41 0.64 -10.54 -11.98
CA SER A 41 2.09 -10.39 -11.85
C SER A 41 2.53 -8.94 -12.05
N LEU A 42 1.93 -8.22 -12.99
CA LEU A 42 2.25 -6.81 -13.25
C LEU A 42 1.85 -5.97 -12.04
N LEU A 43 0.67 -6.21 -11.48
CA LEU A 43 0.21 -5.55 -10.27
C LEU A 43 1.13 -5.84 -9.07
N SER A 44 1.58 -7.09 -8.90
CA SER A 44 2.49 -7.44 -7.80
C SER A 44 3.83 -6.70 -7.87
N THR A 45 4.40 -6.55 -9.07
CA THR A 45 5.62 -5.76 -9.29
C THR A 45 5.38 -4.29 -8.97
N ALA A 46 4.26 -3.75 -9.42
CA ALA A 46 3.87 -2.36 -9.20
C ALA A 46 3.65 -2.05 -7.70
N LEU A 47 2.99 -2.95 -6.97
CA LEU A 47 2.79 -2.85 -5.52
C LEU A 47 4.13 -2.87 -4.77
N SER A 48 5.09 -3.68 -5.23
CA SER A 48 6.43 -3.72 -4.63
C SER A 48 7.20 -2.42 -4.88
N GLU A 49 7.13 -1.83 -6.08
CA GLU A 49 7.75 -0.53 -6.36
C GLU A 49 7.14 0.55 -5.45
N TRP A 50 5.81 0.62 -5.41
CA TRP A 50 5.10 1.56 -4.54
C TRP A 50 5.47 1.41 -3.07
N ALA A 51 5.52 0.18 -2.53
CA ALA A 51 5.91 -0.06 -1.14
C ALA A 51 7.31 0.49 -0.83
N THR A 52 8.27 0.34 -1.75
CA THR A 52 9.62 0.89 -1.53
C THR A 52 9.65 2.42 -1.55
N LEU A 53 8.81 3.07 -2.36
CA LEU A 53 8.65 4.52 -2.34
C LEU A 53 7.93 5.00 -1.08
N GLU A 54 6.90 4.26 -0.65
CA GLU A 54 6.14 4.54 0.57
C GLU A 54 7.03 4.47 1.81
N GLN A 55 7.99 3.54 1.85
CA GLN A 55 8.96 3.46 2.94
C GLN A 55 9.82 4.73 3.08
N LEU A 56 10.06 5.46 1.99
CA LEU A 56 10.77 6.76 2.03
C LEU A 56 9.85 7.90 2.48
N CYS A 57 8.58 7.86 2.07
CA CYS A 57 7.60 8.90 2.39
C CYS A 57 7.08 8.78 3.84
N CYS A 58 6.78 7.54 4.26
CA CYS A 58 6.17 7.16 5.53
C CYS A 58 7.03 6.10 6.23
N PRO A 59 8.24 6.44 6.71
CA PRO A 59 9.18 5.48 7.30
C PRO A 59 8.69 4.85 8.63
N PHE A 60 7.58 5.33 9.19
CA PHE A 60 6.94 4.78 10.38
C PHE A 60 5.97 3.63 10.08
N LEU A 61 5.63 3.40 8.80
CA LEU A 61 4.77 2.30 8.39
C LEU A 61 5.57 1.02 8.15
N THR A 62 5.01 -0.10 8.58
CA THR A 62 5.40 -1.44 8.16
C THR A 62 4.55 -1.85 6.97
N LEU A 63 5.21 -2.05 5.83
CA LEU A 63 4.62 -2.45 4.56
C LEU A 63 4.89 -3.93 4.32
N THR A 64 3.84 -4.73 4.18
CA THR A 64 3.95 -6.17 3.89
C THR A 64 3.23 -6.51 2.60
N LEU A 65 3.95 -7.09 1.65
CA LEU A 65 3.37 -7.67 0.43
C LEU A 65 3.33 -9.19 0.56
N GLU A 66 2.13 -9.77 0.58
CA GLU A 66 1.92 -11.21 0.73
C GLU A 66 1.36 -11.80 -0.56
N LEU A 67 2.12 -12.71 -1.16
CA LEU A 67 1.66 -13.53 -2.28
C LEU A 67 1.13 -14.86 -1.73
N HIS A 68 -0.17 -15.11 -1.89
CA HIS A 68 -0.75 -16.35 -1.38
C HIS A 68 -0.44 -17.55 -2.28
N ARG A 69 -0.26 -18.71 -1.64
CA ARG A 69 -0.08 -20.01 -2.31
C ARG A 69 -1.18 -20.30 -3.35
N ASN A 70 -0.88 -21.17 -4.30
CA ASN A 70 -1.80 -21.62 -5.36
C ASN A 70 -2.35 -20.49 -6.24
N GLN A 71 -1.50 -19.51 -6.56
CA GLN A 71 -1.91 -18.31 -7.31
C GLN A 71 -3.10 -17.58 -6.62
N GLY A 72 -3.08 -17.59 -5.28
CA GLY A 72 -4.07 -16.88 -4.47
C GLY A 72 -3.93 -15.36 -4.57
N PRO A 73 -4.83 -14.60 -3.93
CA PRO A 73 -4.80 -13.14 -4.00
C PRO A 73 -3.50 -12.57 -3.42
N THR A 74 -3.14 -11.39 -3.89
CA THR A 74 -2.06 -10.60 -3.31
C THR A 74 -2.64 -9.70 -2.23
N TRP A 75 -1.99 -9.64 -1.07
CA TRP A 75 -2.33 -8.70 -0.02
C TRP A 75 -1.22 -7.68 0.17
N LEU A 76 -1.61 -6.41 0.25
CA LEU A 76 -0.74 -5.35 0.74
C LEU A 76 -1.25 -4.93 2.12
N LYS A 77 -0.41 -5.06 3.14
CA LYS A 77 -0.71 -4.62 4.50
C LYS A 77 0.10 -3.38 4.83
N LEU A 78 -0.59 -2.38 5.34
CA LEU A 78 -0.06 -1.12 5.87
C LEU A 78 -0.34 -1.13 7.37
N THR A 79 0.70 -1.30 8.18
CA THR A 79 0.60 -1.48 9.64
C THR A 79 1.59 -0.59 10.37
N GLY A 80 1.40 -0.38 11.67
CA GLY A 80 2.39 0.31 12.50
C GLY A 80 1.88 0.56 13.92
N GLU A 81 2.55 1.49 14.62
CA GLU A 81 2.24 1.80 16.01
C GLU A 81 0.95 2.62 16.17
N ASN A 82 0.61 2.97 17.43
CA ASN A 82 -0.61 3.70 17.76
C ASN A 82 -0.80 4.97 16.91
N GLY A 83 -2.00 5.15 16.37
CA GLY A 83 -2.39 6.27 15.51
C GLY A 83 -2.25 6.02 14.01
N VAL A 84 -1.62 4.90 13.59
CA VAL A 84 -1.48 4.56 12.17
C VAL A 84 -2.82 4.31 11.49
N LYS A 85 -3.81 3.74 12.18
CA LYS A 85 -5.13 3.53 11.59
C LYS A 85 -5.85 4.83 11.28
N GLU A 86 -5.82 5.79 12.20
CA GLU A 86 -6.40 7.12 11.96
C GLU A 86 -5.67 7.86 10.84
N PHE A 87 -4.33 7.77 10.81
CA PHE A 87 -3.52 8.30 9.71
C PHE A 87 -3.93 7.70 8.35
N LEU A 88 -3.98 6.36 8.26
CA LEU A 88 -4.34 5.66 7.02
C LEU A 88 -5.79 5.96 6.58
N ARG A 89 -6.74 6.12 7.53
CA ARG A 89 -8.11 6.55 7.19
C ARG A 89 -8.13 7.94 6.55
N ALA A 90 -7.39 8.88 7.13
CA ALA A 90 -7.34 10.26 6.63
C ALA A 90 -6.68 10.33 5.24
N GLU A 91 -5.57 9.63 5.04
CA GLU A 91 -4.82 9.66 3.78
C GLU A 91 -5.50 8.88 2.65
N LEU A 92 -6.12 7.73 2.97
CA LEU A 92 -6.74 6.86 1.96
C LEU A 92 -8.23 7.10 1.77
N GLY A 93 -8.86 7.90 2.64
CA GLY A 93 -10.29 8.24 2.55
C GLY A 93 -11.22 7.06 2.83
N ILE A 94 -10.83 6.16 3.74
CA ILE A 94 -11.52 4.90 4.08
C ILE A 94 -12.19 4.93 5.45
#